data_AF-A0A081CTV7-F1
#
_entry.id   AF-A0A081CTV7-F1
#
_cell.length_a   1.000
_cell.length_b   1.000
_cell.length_c   1.000
_cell.angle_alpha   90.00
_cell.angle_beta   90.00
_cell.angle_gamma   90.00
#
_symmetry.space_group_name_H-M   'P 1'
#
loop_
_entity.id
_entity.type
_entity.pdbx_description
1 polymer ?
#
loop_
_entity_poly.entity_id
_entity_poly.type
_entity_poly.pdbx_seq_one_letter_code
_entity_poly.pdbx_strand_id
1 'polypeptide(L)'
;MTGNRNDSLEERRKRLANELAKVRAEDDAEARTEQNAAETRKGFAMAIKLSSEFIAAVIVGAMLGYLLDHFAGTSPWGMIVLLLLGFCAGVLNVLRSAGVVAKPPLLEGGLGKDKGGEQGD
;
A
#
# COMPACT_ATOMS: atom_id res chain seq x y z
N MET A 1 -6.25 6.07 64.00
CA MET A 1 -5.67 7.25 63.29
C MET A 1 -5.08 6.83 61.93
N THR A 2 -5.91 6.31 61.01
CA THR A 2 -5.46 5.76 59.70
C THR A 2 -6.17 6.37 58.49
N GLY A 3 -7.37 6.95 58.64
CA GLY A 3 -8.14 7.56 57.54
C GLY A 3 -7.35 8.61 56.73
N ASN A 4 -6.81 9.63 57.41
CA ASN A 4 -6.13 10.76 56.76
C ASN A 4 -4.92 10.40 55.87
N ARG A 5 -4.27 9.25 56.12
CA ARG A 5 -3.13 8.79 55.28
C ARG A 5 -3.60 8.13 54.00
N ASN A 6 -4.69 7.38 54.05
CA ASN A 6 -5.23 6.72 52.87
C ASN A 6 -5.82 7.74 51.90
N ASP A 7 -6.51 8.76 52.42
CA ASP A 7 -7.09 9.84 51.63
C ASP A 7 -6.00 10.58 50.82
N SER A 8 -4.86 10.90 51.44
CA SER A 8 -3.73 11.54 50.76
C SER A 8 -3.06 10.66 49.69
N LEU A 9 -3.02 9.34 49.87
CA LEU A 9 -2.48 8.41 48.88
C LEU A 9 -3.41 8.24 47.68
N GLU A 10 -4.72 8.24 47.92
CA GLU A 10 -5.72 8.22 46.85
C GLU A 10 -5.67 9.49 46.01
N GLU A 11 -5.53 10.66 46.62
CA GLU A 11 -5.34 11.93 45.90
C GLU A 11 -4.09 11.91 45.01
N ARG A 12 -2.96 11.41 45.54
CA ARG A 12 -1.71 11.28 44.77
C ARG A 12 -1.84 10.29 43.63
N ARG A 13 -2.47 9.13 43.85
CA ARG A 13 -2.75 8.15 42.80
C ARG A 13 -3.64 8.73 41.71
N LYS A 14 -4.68 9.47 42.10
CA LYS A 14 -5.60 10.12 41.16
C LYS A 14 -4.89 11.21 40.35
N ARG A 15 -4.03 12.00 40.98
CA ARG A 15 -3.20 13.01 40.31
C ARG A 15 -2.24 12.36 39.30
N LEU A 16 -1.52 11.31 39.72
CA LEU A 16 -0.60 10.58 38.85
C LEU A 16 -1.34 9.89 37.69
N ALA A 17 -2.48 9.25 37.94
CA ALA A 17 -3.29 8.63 36.90
C ALA A 17 -3.75 9.67 35.86
N ASN A 18 -4.12 10.87 36.30
CA ASN A 18 -4.53 11.95 35.41
C ASN A 18 -3.35 12.53 34.61
N GLU A 19 -2.17 12.61 35.22
CA GLU A 19 -0.92 13.04 34.58
C GLU A 19 -0.45 12.02 33.54
N LEU A 20 -0.47 10.73 33.87
CA LEU A 20 -0.19 9.62 32.93
C LEU A 20 -1.20 9.58 31.77
N ALA A 21 -2.49 9.81 32.04
CA ALA A 21 -3.51 9.84 31.00
C ALA A 21 -3.27 10.97 29.99
N LYS A 22 -2.79 12.13 30.46
CA LYS A 22 -2.42 13.25 29.57
C LYS A 22 -1.21 12.93 28.72
N VAL A 23 -0.11 12.47 29.34
CA VAL A 23 1.11 12.10 28.62
C VAL A 23 0.82 11.03 27.57
N ARG A 24 0.05 9.99 27.94
CA ARG A 24 -0.33 8.94 26.99
C ARG A 24 -1.19 9.44 25.84
N ALA A 25 -2.10 10.39 26.10
CA ALA A 25 -2.91 11.00 25.05
C ALA A 25 -2.09 11.87 24.10
N GLU A 26 -1.06 12.55 24.61
CA GLU A 26 -0.10 13.32 23.81
C GLU A 26 0.78 12.39 22.97
N ASP A 27 1.37 11.35 23.56
CA ASP A 27 2.16 10.32 22.85
C ASP A 27 1.32 9.63 21.76
N ASP A 28 0.07 9.24 22.07
CA ASP A 28 -0.84 8.63 21.10
C ASP A 28 -1.20 9.60 19.97
N ALA A 29 -1.31 10.90 20.24
CA ALA A 29 -1.59 11.92 19.22
C ALA A 29 -0.37 12.19 18.31
N GLU A 30 0.83 12.22 18.88
CA GLU A 30 2.08 12.32 18.13
C GLU A 30 2.31 11.09 17.26
N ALA A 31 2.15 9.89 17.82
CA ALA A 31 2.26 8.64 17.08
C ALA A 31 1.27 8.56 15.91
N ARG A 32 0.01 9.00 16.12
CA ARG A 32 -0.99 9.08 15.03
C ARG A 32 -0.58 10.07 13.95
N THR A 33 -0.04 11.24 14.33
CA THR A 33 0.43 12.25 13.38
C THR A 33 1.57 11.71 12.52
N GLU A 34 2.51 11.02 13.15
CA GLU A 34 3.68 10.44 12.49
C GLU A 34 3.27 9.27 11.56
N GLN A 35 2.35 8.42 12.01
CA GLN A 35 1.74 7.36 11.20
C GLN A 35 1.01 7.93 9.98
N ASN A 36 0.17 8.95 10.17
CA ASN A 36 -0.53 9.63 9.07
C ASN A 36 0.44 10.23 8.04
N ALA A 37 1.53 10.85 8.51
CA ALA A 37 2.56 11.39 7.64
C ALA A 37 3.33 10.29 6.88
N ALA A 38 3.59 9.15 7.53
CA ALA A 38 4.20 7.99 6.90
C ALA A 38 3.27 7.35 5.85
N GLU A 39 1.97 7.21 6.13
CA GLU A 39 0.98 6.70 5.18
C GLU A 39 0.82 7.64 3.98
N THR A 40 0.73 8.95 4.22
CA THR A 40 0.65 9.95 3.15
C THR A 40 1.86 9.87 2.21
N ARG A 41 3.07 9.76 2.76
CA ARG A 41 4.31 9.58 1.95
C ARG A 41 4.28 8.28 1.14
N LYS A 42 3.83 7.17 1.73
CA LYS A 42 3.70 5.88 1.02
C LYS A 42 2.67 5.97 -0.11
N GLY A 43 1.51 6.56 0.15
CA GLY A 43 0.46 6.78 -0.85
C GLY A 43 0.94 7.65 -2.01
N PHE A 44 1.66 8.74 -1.72
CA PHE A 44 2.24 9.60 -2.74
C PHE A 44 3.30 8.89 -3.59
N ALA A 45 4.23 8.17 -2.95
CA ALA A 45 5.25 7.40 -3.66
C ALA A 45 4.63 6.35 -4.59
N MET A 46 3.58 5.67 -4.13
CA MET A 46 2.81 4.72 -4.95
C MET A 46 2.13 5.42 -6.13
N ALA A 47 1.48 6.57 -5.91
CA ALA A 47 0.81 7.34 -6.96
C ALA A 47 1.79 7.85 -8.04
N ILE A 48 2.97 8.34 -7.63
CA ILE A 48 4.04 8.75 -8.55
C ILE A 48 4.51 7.56 -9.40
N LYS A 49 4.75 6.41 -8.77
CA LYS A 49 5.19 5.21 -9.49
C LYS A 49 4.14 4.71 -10.48
N LEU A 50 2.89 4.70 -10.07
CA LEU A 50 1.78 4.24 -10.91
C LEU A 50 1.55 5.16 -12.11
N SER A 51 1.63 6.48 -11.88
CA SER A 51 1.49 7.46 -12.96
C SER A 51 2.65 7.41 -13.95
N SER A 52 3.89 7.19 -13.49
CA SER A 52 5.04 7.07 -14.39
C SER A 52 5.01 5.79 -15.24
N GLU A 53 4.61 4.66 -14.66
CA GLU A 53 4.39 3.41 -15.41
C GLU A 53 3.30 3.56 -16.48
N PHE A 54 2.21 4.27 -16.16
CA PHE A 54 1.13 4.55 -17.11
C PHE A 54 1.60 5.45 -18.26
N ILE A 55 2.26 6.56 -17.95
CA ILE A 55 2.75 7.51 -18.96
C ILE A 55 3.78 6.83 -19.87
N ALA A 56 4.68 6.00 -19.31
CA ALA A 56 5.65 5.26 -20.09
C ALA A 56 4.98 4.32 -21.11
N ALA A 57 3.95 3.57 -20.69
CA ALA A 57 3.19 2.70 -21.59
C ALA A 57 2.50 3.48 -22.73
N VAL A 58 1.92 4.64 -22.42
CA VAL A 58 1.28 5.52 -23.41
C VAL A 58 2.30 6.06 -24.42
N ILE A 59 3.45 6.55 -23.96
CA ILE A 59 4.51 7.07 -24.84
C ILE A 59 5.04 5.97 -25.76
N VAL A 60 5.28 4.77 -25.22
CA VAL A 60 5.75 3.62 -26.01
C VAL A 60 4.69 3.22 -27.05
N GLY A 61 3.42 3.15 -26.66
CA GLY A 61 2.32 2.86 -27.59
C GLY A 61 2.17 3.91 -28.70
N ALA A 62 2.33 5.19 -28.37
CA ALA A 62 2.30 6.28 -29.33
C ALA A 62 3.49 6.24 -30.29
N MET A 63 4.71 6.00 -29.79
CA MET A 63 5.91 5.87 -30.63
C MET A 63 5.80 4.68 -31.59
N LEU A 64 5.37 3.52 -31.10
CA LEU A 64 5.19 2.33 -31.92
C LEU A 64 4.06 2.53 -32.95
N GLY A 65 2.96 3.16 -32.55
CA GLY A 65 1.84 3.50 -33.44
C GLY A 65 2.23 4.44 -34.56
N TYR A 66 2.99 5.49 -34.23
CA TYR A 66 3.51 6.43 -35.22
C TYR A 66 4.47 5.77 -36.22
N LEU A 67 5.38 4.94 -35.73
CA LEU A 67 6.34 4.24 -36.59
C LEU A 67 5.62 3.26 -37.53
N LEU A 68 4.61 2.55 -37.04
CA LEU A 68 3.82 1.61 -37.83
C LEU A 68 3.00 2.33 -38.92
N ASP A 69 2.33 3.44 -38.58
CA ASP A 69 1.59 4.25 -39.56
C ASP A 69 2.51 4.83 -40.63
N HIS A 70 3.74 5.19 -40.27
CA HIS A 70 4.73 5.70 -41.21
C HIS A 70 5.21 4.64 -42.20
N PHE A 71 5.46 3.40 -41.73
CA PHE A 71 5.91 2.30 -42.59
C PHE A 71 4.78 1.69 -43.43
N ALA A 72 3.57 1.58 -42.89
CA ALA A 72 2.45 0.95 -43.58
C ALA A 72 1.70 1.91 -44.53
N GLY A 73 1.93 3.22 -44.42
CA GLY A 73 1.19 4.23 -45.20
C GLY A 73 -0.30 4.32 -44.82
N THR A 74 -0.73 3.60 -43.77
CA THR A 74 -2.10 3.53 -43.28
C THR A 74 -2.39 4.68 -42.31
N SER A 75 -2.51 5.90 -42.81
CA SER A 75 -2.98 7.04 -42.01
C SER A 75 -4.42 6.81 -41.49
N PRO A 76 -4.77 7.01 -40.19
CA PRO A 76 -4.00 6.93 -38.94
C PRO A 76 -4.43 5.69 -38.12
N TRP A 77 -4.68 4.58 -38.80
CA TRP A 77 -5.38 3.42 -38.22
C TRP A 77 -4.51 2.66 -37.22
N GLY A 78 -3.20 2.55 -37.47
CA GLY A 78 -2.26 1.91 -36.56
C GLY A 78 -2.07 2.72 -35.29
N MET A 79 -2.02 4.05 -35.38
CA MET A 79 -2.00 4.91 -34.20
C MET A 79 -3.29 4.76 -33.38
N ILE A 80 -4.48 4.70 -33.99
CA ILE A 80 -5.75 4.48 -33.26
C ILE A 80 -5.75 3.13 -32.53
N VAL A 81 -5.41 2.04 -33.22
CA VAL A 81 -5.44 0.69 -32.64
C VAL A 81 -4.39 0.53 -31.54
N LEU A 82 -3.15 0.99 -31.76
CA LEU A 82 -2.07 0.87 -30.77
C LEU A 82 -2.24 1.80 -29.58
N LEU A 83 -2.88 2.97 -29.77
CA LEU A 83 -3.22 3.86 -28.66
C LEU A 83 -4.35 3.27 -27.82
N LEU A 84 -5.38 2.68 -28.43
CA LEU A 84 -6.43 1.93 -27.70
C LEU A 84 -5.85 0.72 -26.97
N LEU A 85 -4.97 -0.05 -27.62
CA LEU A 85 -4.31 -1.22 -27.01
C LEU A 85 -3.39 -0.79 -25.85
N GLY A 86 -2.57 0.24 -26.05
CA GLY A 86 -1.67 0.80 -25.03
C GLY A 86 -2.43 1.40 -23.86
N PHE A 87 -3.56 2.08 -24.12
CA PHE A 87 -4.46 2.56 -23.08
C PHE A 87 -5.07 1.41 -22.29
N CYS A 88 -5.55 0.36 -22.97
CA CYS A 88 -6.11 -0.82 -22.32
C CYS A 88 -5.05 -1.52 -21.45
N ALA A 89 -3.82 -1.70 -21.96
CA ALA A 89 -2.70 -2.25 -21.21
C ALA A 89 -2.32 -1.37 -20.00
N GLY A 90 -2.33 -0.04 -20.15
CA GLY A 90 -2.09 0.90 -19.05
C GLY A 90 -3.15 0.81 -17.96
N VAL A 91 -4.43 0.78 -18.34
CA VAL A 91 -5.56 0.59 -17.40
C VAL A 91 -5.45 -0.77 -16.70
N LEU A 92 -5.12 -1.84 -17.41
CA LEU A 92 -4.91 -3.16 -16.82
C LEU A 92 -3.73 -3.18 -15.83
N ASN A 93 -2.62 -2.48 -16.12
CA ASN A 93 -1.50 -2.34 -15.19
C ASN A 93 -1.91 -1.60 -13.90
N VAL A 94 -2.69 -0.52 -14.05
CA VAL A 94 -3.23 0.25 -12.91
C VAL A 94 -4.17 -0.60 -12.07
N LEU A 95 -5.13 -1.28 -12.68
CA LEU A 95 -6.09 -2.15 -11.99
C LEU A 95 -5.41 -3.33 -11.28
N ARG A 96 -4.35 -3.88 -11.88
CA ARG A 96 -3.53 -4.94 -11.27
C ARG A 96 -2.76 -4.42 -10.05
N SER A 97 -2.16 -3.24 -10.13
CA SER A 97 -1.47 -2.61 -9.01
C SER A 97 -2.42 -2.18 -7.89
N ALA A 98 -3.65 -1.78 -8.23
CA ALA A 98 -4.71 -1.48 -7.27
C ALA A 98 -5.33 -2.73 -6.61
N GLY A 99 -4.90 -3.95 -6.99
CA GLY A 99 -5.34 -5.20 -6.36
C GLY A 99 -6.72 -5.71 -6.81
N VAL A 100 -7.29 -5.14 -7.88
CA VAL A 100 -8.61 -5.56 -8.41
C VAL A 100 -8.50 -6.89 -9.18
N VAL A 101 -7.30 -7.28 -9.59
CA VAL A 101 -7.02 -8.58 -10.22
C VAL A 101 -6.46 -9.54 -9.16
N ALA A 102 -7.31 -10.45 -8.67
CA ALA A 102 -6.94 -11.48 -7.70
C ALA A 102 -5.73 -12.29 -8.17
N LYS A 103 -4.73 -12.49 -7.29
CA LYS A 103 -3.67 -13.47 -7.51
C LYS A 103 -4.31 -14.87 -7.48
N PRO A 104 -4.15 -15.72 -8.52
CA PRO A 104 -4.68 -17.07 -8.48
C PRO A 104 -4.06 -17.84 -7.29
N PRO A 105 -4.85 -18.59 -6.49
CA PRO A 105 -4.39 -19.30 -5.29
C PRO A 105 -3.43 -20.48 -5.54
N LEU A 106 -2.81 -20.59 -6.71
CA LEU A 106 -2.23 -21.86 -7.18
C LEU A 106 -0.79 -22.14 -6.74
N LEU A 107 -0.23 -21.37 -5.78
CA LEU A 107 1.11 -21.63 -5.23
C LEU A 107 1.14 -21.70 -3.69
N GLU A 108 0.03 -22.08 -3.05
CA GLU A 108 0.00 -22.54 -1.65
C GLU A 108 -0.48 -24.00 -1.60
N GLY A 109 0.10 -24.84 -2.45
CA GLY A 109 -0.39 -26.20 -2.70
C GLY A 109 0.68 -27.26 -2.90
N GLY A 110 1.92 -27.03 -2.48
CA GLY A 110 2.93 -28.06 -2.57
C GLY A 110 4.32 -27.56 -2.23
N LEU A 111 4.73 -27.79 -0.97
CA LEU A 111 6.05 -28.27 -0.56
C LEU A 111 6.15 -28.12 0.97
N GLY A 112 6.20 -29.25 1.68
CA GLY A 112 6.63 -29.26 3.08
C GLY A 112 5.72 -29.93 4.11
N LYS A 113 4.77 -30.77 3.70
CA LYS A 113 4.26 -31.83 4.59
C LYS A 113 5.23 -33.00 4.54
N ASP A 114 6.25 -32.96 5.38
CA ASP A 114 6.82 -34.15 6.05
C ASP A 114 7.79 -33.71 7.15
N LYS A 115 7.35 -33.83 8.40
CA LYS A 115 8.16 -34.27 9.55
C LYS A 115 7.21 -34.88 10.57
N GLY A 116 6.68 -36.06 10.21
CA GLY A 116 6.30 -37.05 11.19
C GLY A 116 7.54 -37.85 11.58
N GLY A 117 7.81 -37.93 12.88
CA GLY A 117 8.56 -39.05 13.46
C GLY A 117 10.05 -38.84 13.74
N GLU A 118 10.36 -38.29 14.90
CA GLU A 118 11.37 -38.81 15.84
C GLU A 118 10.73 -38.63 17.24
N GLN A 119 10.19 -39.67 17.90
CA GLN A 119 10.92 -40.69 18.66
C GLN A 119 11.72 -39.99 19.77
N GLY A 120 11.22 -39.89 20.99
CA GLY A 120 11.01 -41.01 21.90
C GLY A 120 12.21 -41.08 22.84
N ASP A 121 12.14 -40.40 23.99
CA ASP A 121 12.54 -40.84 25.34
C ASP A 121 12.08 -39.80 26.37
#